data_AF-A0A937J1Y7-F1
#
_entry.id   AF-A0A937J1Y7-F1
#
_cell.length_a   1.000
_cell.length_b   1.000
_cell.length_c   1.000
_cell.angle_alpha   90.00
_cell.angle_beta   90.00
_cell.angle_gamma   90.00
#
_symmetry.space_group_name_H-M   'P 1'
#
loop_
_entity.id
_entity.type
_entity.pdbx_description
1 polymer ?
#
loop_
_entity_poly.entity_id
_entity_poly.type
_entity_poly.pdbx_seq_one_letter_code
_entity_poly.pdbx_strand_id
1 'polypeptide(L)'
;MYPILRLIKVVTVSQFQKKLSFDNEYIDCINLVVLPQDIDPFMELNNGRYVTLLDLGRFSLGAKVNMGGFLKRNKWSLTIIGTYNEYRYRLRLFQRFVLQTKIIGYDEKWFYFFQKAERNGKTHMASVVKFAYTSKEGLVMPKVVISAMGIKYEPNKLPKWINELTEHQLFKK
;
A
#
# COMPACT_ATOMS: atom_id res chain seq x y z
N MET A 1 -13.89 -13.00 0.25
CA MET A 1 -13.77 -12.75 -1.21
C MET A 1 -13.14 -11.39 -1.49
N TYR A 2 -12.22 -11.31 -2.45
CA TYR A 2 -11.52 -10.07 -2.82
C TYR A 2 -12.44 -9.14 -3.64
N PRO A 3 -12.41 -7.81 -3.45
CA PRO A 3 -13.33 -6.87 -4.10
C PRO A 3 -12.93 -6.55 -5.56
N ILE A 4 -12.95 -7.55 -6.44
CA ILE A 4 -12.45 -7.47 -7.83
C ILE A 4 -13.08 -6.31 -8.61
N LEU A 5 -14.41 -6.13 -8.52
CA LEU A 5 -15.10 -5.03 -9.24
C LEU A 5 -14.61 -3.64 -8.79
N ARG A 6 -14.31 -3.48 -7.49
CA ARG A 6 -13.77 -2.23 -6.95
C ARG A 6 -12.32 -2.04 -7.41
N LEU A 7 -11.54 -3.11 -7.45
CA LEU A 7 -10.17 -3.08 -7.97
C LEU A 7 -10.17 -2.61 -9.44
N ILE A 8 -10.97 -3.23 -10.30
CA ILE A 8 -11.07 -2.85 -11.71
C ILE A 8 -11.43 -1.36 -11.82
N LYS A 9 -12.48 -0.92 -11.11
CA LYS A 9 -12.88 0.50 -11.10
C LYS A 9 -11.74 1.42 -10.69
N VAL A 10 -11.06 1.12 -9.57
CA VAL A 10 -9.98 1.94 -9.03
C VAL A 10 -8.81 2.00 -10.00
N VAL A 11 -8.38 0.88 -10.56
CA VAL A 11 -7.27 0.83 -11.53
C VAL A 11 -7.63 1.61 -12.78
N THR A 12 -8.79 1.35 -13.39
CA THR A 12 -9.23 2.04 -14.61
C THR A 12 -9.29 3.55 -14.38
N VAL A 13 -9.95 4.02 -13.32
CA VAL A 13 -10.02 5.46 -13.00
C VAL A 13 -8.63 6.06 -12.79
N SER A 14 -7.75 5.37 -12.06
CA SER A 14 -6.40 5.84 -11.76
C SER A 14 -5.49 5.88 -12.99
N GLN A 15 -5.75 5.03 -13.99
CA GLN A 15 -5.03 5.07 -15.26
C GLN A 15 -5.28 6.35 -16.04
N PHE A 16 -6.48 6.94 -15.93
CA PHE A 16 -6.87 8.20 -16.58
C PHE A 16 -6.55 9.46 -15.75
N GLN A 17 -6.09 9.31 -14.52
CA GLN A 17 -5.66 10.43 -13.68
C GLN A 17 -4.21 10.84 -14.00
N LYS A 18 -3.82 12.04 -13.52
CA LYS A 18 -2.46 12.57 -13.68
C LYS A 18 -1.43 11.52 -13.21
N LYS A 19 -0.52 11.16 -14.11
CA LYS A 19 0.58 10.25 -13.81
C LYS A 19 1.49 10.88 -12.77
N LEU A 20 1.93 10.05 -11.84
CA LEU A 20 2.85 10.45 -10.79
C LEU A 20 4.26 10.02 -11.22
N SER A 21 5.22 10.91 -11.04
CA SER A 21 6.63 10.58 -11.19
C SER A 21 7.16 9.99 -9.88
N PHE A 22 8.18 9.14 -9.97
CA PHE A 22 8.72 8.39 -8.83
C PHE A 22 9.55 9.25 -7.84
N ASP A 23 9.99 10.42 -8.28
CA ASP A 23 10.92 11.33 -7.62
C ASP A 23 10.29 12.25 -6.57
N ASN A 24 8.97 12.39 -6.56
CA ASN A 24 8.27 13.31 -5.68
C ASN A 24 7.48 12.55 -4.60
N GLU A 25 7.52 13.08 -3.37
CA GLU A 25 6.74 12.55 -2.25
C GLU A 25 5.24 12.81 -2.46
N TYR A 26 4.55 11.87 -3.08
CA TYR A 26 3.10 11.97 -3.29
C TYR A 26 2.31 11.10 -2.31
N ILE A 27 1.14 11.62 -1.94
CA ILE A 27 0.09 10.87 -1.26
C ILE A 27 -1.03 10.66 -2.28
N ASP A 28 -1.26 9.41 -2.66
CA ASP A 28 -2.41 9.05 -3.47
C ASP A 28 -3.66 8.90 -2.60
N CYS A 29 -4.78 9.44 -3.06
CA CYS A 29 -6.04 9.45 -2.33
C CYS A 29 -7.14 8.81 -3.18
N ILE A 30 -7.81 7.80 -2.64
CA ILE A 30 -9.01 7.22 -3.25
C ILE A 30 -10.20 7.30 -2.30
N ASN A 31 -11.37 7.66 -2.84
CA ASN A 31 -12.61 7.72 -2.08
C ASN A 31 -13.28 6.35 -2.10
N LEU A 32 -13.59 5.81 -0.93
CA LEU A 32 -14.26 4.53 -0.75
C LEU A 32 -15.52 4.69 0.11
N VAL A 33 -16.40 3.71 -0.01
CA VAL A 33 -17.58 3.57 0.83
C VAL A 33 -17.57 2.16 1.43
N VAL A 34 -18.03 2.04 2.67
CA VAL A 34 -18.25 0.74 3.32
C VAL A 34 -19.50 0.09 2.72
N LEU A 35 -19.33 -1.08 2.11
CA LEU A 35 -20.41 -1.84 1.48
C LEU A 35 -20.91 -2.98 2.41
N PRO A 36 -22.09 -3.56 2.15
CA PRO A 36 -22.62 -4.66 2.97
C PRO A 36 -21.64 -5.84 3.13
N GLN A 37 -20.93 -6.21 2.07
CA GLN A 37 -19.92 -7.28 2.05
C GLN A 37 -18.61 -6.97 2.84
N ASP A 38 -18.48 -5.73 3.31
CA ASP A 38 -17.31 -5.27 4.07
C ASP A 38 -17.54 -5.39 5.59
N ILE A 39 -18.79 -5.60 6.01
CA ILE A 39 -19.23 -5.60 7.40
C ILE A 39 -19.04 -6.98 8.05
N ASP A 40 -18.73 -6.98 9.34
CA ASP A 40 -18.69 -8.16 10.20
C ASP A 40 -19.95 -8.29 11.09
N PRO A 41 -20.09 -9.36 11.91
CA PRO A 41 -21.26 -9.54 12.79
C PRO A 41 -21.48 -8.41 13.81
N PHE A 42 -20.49 -7.54 14.05
CA PHE A 42 -20.60 -6.38 14.94
C PHE A 42 -21.12 -5.13 14.23
N MET A 43 -21.57 -5.25 12.98
CA MET A 43 -22.09 -4.15 12.16
C MET A 43 -21.04 -3.07 11.86
N GLU A 44 -19.78 -3.48 11.82
CA GLU A 44 -18.62 -2.63 11.60
C GLU A 44 -17.76 -3.14 10.45
N LEU A 45 -16.97 -2.25 9.85
CA LEU A 45 -16.01 -2.63 8.83
C LEU A 45 -15.04 -3.66 9.43
N ASN A 46 -15.06 -4.85 8.86
CA ASN A 46 -14.26 -5.97 9.33
C ASN A 46 -12.75 -5.60 9.34
N ASN A 47 -12.03 -5.98 10.40
CA ASN A 47 -10.61 -5.68 10.55
C ASN A 47 -9.75 -6.21 9.38
N GLY A 48 -9.98 -7.44 8.94
CA GLY A 48 -9.30 -8.01 7.76
C GLY A 48 -9.70 -7.31 6.46
N ARG A 49 -10.93 -6.77 6.41
CA ARG A 49 -11.39 -5.99 5.27
C ARG A 49 -10.66 -4.66 5.14
N TYR A 50 -10.26 -4.00 6.22
CA TYR A 50 -9.40 -2.81 6.13
C TYR A 50 -8.16 -3.12 5.29
N VAL A 51 -7.41 -4.16 5.63
CA VAL A 51 -6.17 -4.55 4.94
C VAL A 51 -6.44 -4.88 3.46
N THR A 52 -7.55 -5.55 3.16
CA THR A 52 -7.97 -5.81 1.78
C THR A 52 -8.28 -4.51 1.01
N LEU A 53 -8.89 -3.52 1.67
CA LEU A 53 -9.17 -2.23 1.04
C LEU A 53 -7.90 -1.39 0.87
N LEU A 54 -6.90 -1.56 1.73
CA LEU A 54 -5.58 -0.95 1.54
C LEU A 54 -4.92 -1.38 0.22
N ASP A 55 -5.13 -2.62 -0.23
CA ASP A 55 -4.63 -3.07 -1.54
C ASP A 55 -5.12 -2.16 -2.67
N LEU A 56 -6.39 -1.72 -2.62
CA LEU A 56 -6.96 -0.83 -3.64
C LEU A 56 -6.17 0.47 -3.78
N GLY A 57 -5.73 1.06 -2.67
CA GLY A 57 -4.88 2.25 -2.67
C GLY A 57 -3.51 1.99 -3.29
N ARG A 58 -2.91 0.82 -3.01
CA ARG A 58 -1.63 0.43 -3.62
C ARG A 58 -1.75 0.17 -5.12
N PHE A 59 -2.85 -0.44 -5.58
CA PHE A 59 -3.13 -0.61 -7.00
C PHE A 59 -3.42 0.71 -7.72
N SER A 60 -4.14 1.64 -7.07
CA SER A 60 -4.34 3.01 -7.56
C SER A 60 -3.00 3.71 -7.80
N LEU A 61 -2.15 3.76 -6.76
CA LEU A 61 -0.82 4.36 -6.85
C LEU A 61 0.03 3.66 -7.94
N GLY A 62 0.03 2.33 -7.96
CA GLY A 62 0.73 1.53 -8.97
C GLY A 62 0.30 1.84 -10.41
N ALA A 63 -0.99 2.09 -10.64
CA ALA A 63 -1.52 2.47 -11.95
C ALA A 63 -1.07 3.89 -12.38
N LYS A 64 -0.88 4.81 -11.42
CA LYS A 64 -0.42 6.18 -11.66
C LYS A 64 1.07 6.28 -11.96
N VAL A 65 1.88 5.37 -11.41
CA VAL A 65 3.34 5.30 -11.65
C VAL A 65 3.74 4.24 -12.70
N ASN A 66 2.76 3.64 -13.39
CA ASN A 66 2.97 2.55 -14.36
C ASN A 66 3.77 1.35 -13.79
N MET A 67 3.52 1.00 -12.53
CA MET A 67 4.17 -0.11 -11.84
C MET A 67 3.89 -1.46 -12.55
N GLY A 68 2.68 -1.66 -13.08
CA GLY A 68 2.35 -2.89 -13.80
C GLY A 68 3.22 -3.12 -15.04
N GLY A 69 3.50 -2.06 -15.81
CA GLY A 69 4.43 -2.13 -16.94
C GLY A 69 5.86 -2.42 -16.49
N PHE A 70 6.31 -1.78 -15.40
CA PHE A 70 7.63 -2.02 -14.81
C PHE A 70 7.82 -3.47 -14.34
N LEU A 71 6.85 -4.01 -13.58
CA LEU A 71 6.84 -5.39 -13.12
C LEU A 71 6.86 -6.38 -14.29
N LYS A 72 6.02 -6.14 -15.32
CA LYS A 72 5.95 -7.01 -16.50
C LYS A 72 7.28 -7.05 -17.27
N ARG A 73 7.92 -5.90 -17.52
CA ARG A 73 9.20 -5.82 -18.24
C ARG A 73 10.31 -6.57 -17.52
N ASN A 74 10.35 -6.49 -16.19
CA ASN A 74 11.37 -7.15 -15.38
C ASN A 74 11.01 -8.59 -14.97
N LYS A 75 9.80 -9.07 -15.34
CA LYS A 75 9.25 -10.36 -14.90
C LYS A 75 9.22 -10.48 -13.36
N TRP A 76 8.88 -9.38 -12.70
CA TRP A 76 8.78 -9.30 -11.25
C TRP A 76 7.33 -9.28 -10.77
N SER A 77 7.17 -9.63 -9.50
CA SER A 77 5.93 -9.56 -8.72
C SER A 77 6.19 -8.82 -7.40
N LEU A 78 5.13 -8.57 -6.63
CA LEU A 78 5.22 -7.99 -5.30
C LEU A 78 4.76 -9.00 -4.26
N THR A 79 5.39 -8.99 -3.09
CA THR A 79 4.98 -9.78 -1.93
C THR A 79 4.96 -8.93 -0.67
N ILE A 80 4.00 -9.17 0.20
CA ILE A 80 3.91 -8.50 1.50
C ILE A 80 4.68 -9.33 2.53
N ILE A 81 5.58 -8.65 3.24
CA ILE A 81 6.44 -9.26 4.27
C ILE A 81 5.84 -9.06 5.65
N GLY A 82 5.20 -7.92 5.88
CA GLY A 82 4.55 -7.63 7.14
C GLY A 82 3.70 -6.38 7.06
N THR A 83 2.73 -6.27 7.96
CA THR A 83 1.90 -5.09 8.12
C THR A 83 1.77 -4.77 9.60
N TYR A 84 1.96 -3.51 9.96
CA TYR A 84 1.70 -3.00 11.30
C TYR A 84 0.44 -2.15 11.22
N ASN A 85 -0.64 -2.60 11.86
CA ASN A 85 -1.96 -2.01 11.72
C ASN A 85 -2.42 -1.44 13.06
N GLU A 86 -2.83 -0.17 13.04
CA GLU A 86 -3.44 0.48 14.19
C GLU A 86 -4.88 0.88 13.85
N TYR A 87 -5.79 0.52 14.75
CA TYR A 87 -7.22 0.80 14.61
C TYR A 87 -7.64 1.76 15.72
N ARG A 88 -8.30 2.86 15.36
CA ARG A 88 -8.67 3.93 16.30
C ARG A 88 -10.16 4.19 16.36
N TYR A 89 -10.84 4.23 15.21
CA TYR A 89 -12.27 4.51 15.13
C TYR A 89 -12.97 3.55 14.18
N ARG A 90 -14.19 3.17 14.55
CA ARG A 90 -15.02 2.23 13.79
C ARG A 90 -15.63 2.93 12.57
N LEU A 91 -15.64 2.24 11.43
CA LEU A 91 -16.40 2.62 10.23
C LEU A 91 -17.62 1.71 10.11
N ARG A 92 -18.78 2.29 9.81
CA ARG A 92 -20.05 1.58 9.67
C ARG A 92 -20.54 1.58 8.23
N LEU A 93 -21.56 0.78 7.99
CA LEU A 93 -22.19 0.63 6.67
C LEU A 93 -22.52 1.97 6.02
N PHE A 94 -22.22 2.08 4.73
CA PHE A 94 -22.41 3.27 3.88
C PHE A 94 -21.64 4.52 4.27
N GLN A 95 -20.78 4.45 5.29
CA GLN A 95 -19.86 5.54 5.58
C GLN A 95 -18.80 5.65 4.48
N ARG A 96 -18.62 6.86 3.98
CA ARG A 96 -17.54 7.22 3.06
C ARG A 96 -16.29 7.54 3.84
N PHE A 97 -15.14 7.17 3.30
CA PHE A 97 -13.82 7.49 3.85
C PHE A 97 -12.81 7.64 2.71
N VAL A 98 -11.73 8.35 2.99
CA VAL A 98 -10.60 8.54 2.09
C VAL A 98 -9.51 7.56 2.48
N LEU A 99 -9.08 6.74 1.54
CA LEU A 99 -7.88 5.94 1.69
C LEU A 99 -6.70 6.70 1.09
N GLN A 100 -5.71 7.01 1.92
CA GLN A 100 -4.49 7.69 1.54
C GLN A 100 -3.35 6.68 1.52
N THR A 101 -2.54 6.69 0.47
CA THR A 101 -1.43 5.74 0.24
C THR A 101 -0.19 6.50 -0.19
N LYS A 102 0.92 6.29 0.51
CA LYS A 102 2.22 6.91 0.23
C LYS A 102 3.31 5.83 0.26
N ILE A 103 4.25 5.89 -0.67
CA ILE A 103 5.53 5.18 -0.52
C ILE A 103 6.39 6.01 0.43
N ILE A 104 6.78 5.43 1.56
CA ILE A 104 7.64 6.11 2.54
C ILE A 104 9.10 6.06 2.08
N GLY A 105 9.48 4.95 1.46
CA GLY A 105 10.84 4.69 1.01
C GLY A 105 11.17 3.22 1.10
N TYR A 106 12.46 2.94 1.23
CA TYR A 106 13.02 1.59 1.29
C TYR A 106 14.27 1.60 2.15
N ASP A 107 14.58 0.43 2.72
CA ASP A 107 15.87 0.14 3.34
C ASP A 107 16.73 -0.74 2.43
N GLU A 108 17.78 -1.37 2.95
CA GLU A 108 18.64 -2.27 2.17
C GLU A 108 17.96 -3.55 1.67
N LYS A 109 16.81 -3.93 2.27
CA LYS A 109 16.13 -5.22 2.04
C LYS A 109 14.67 -5.06 1.62
N TRP A 110 13.97 -4.02 2.06
CA TRP A 110 12.52 -3.91 2.02
C TRP A 110 12.05 -2.52 1.58
N PHE A 111 10.84 -2.49 1.03
CA PHE A 111 10.10 -1.27 0.71
C PHE A 111 8.94 -1.06 1.68
N TYR A 112 8.54 0.20 1.86
CA TYR A 112 7.53 0.58 2.84
C TYR A 112 6.46 1.50 2.26
N PHE A 113 5.19 1.12 2.42
CA PHE A 113 4.07 2.03 2.27
C PHE A 113 3.56 2.50 3.63
N PHE A 114 3.10 3.75 3.68
CA PHE A 114 2.21 4.25 4.71
C PHE A 114 0.82 4.40 4.12
N GLN A 115 -0.19 3.87 4.80
CA GLN A 115 -1.57 4.01 4.40
C GLN A 115 -2.44 4.44 5.58
N LYS A 116 -3.43 5.31 5.32
CA LYS A 116 -4.42 5.70 6.32
C LYS A 116 -5.82 5.76 5.74
N ALA A 117 -6.79 5.27 6.50
CA ALA A 117 -8.20 5.48 6.27
C ALA A 117 -8.68 6.66 7.11
N GLU A 118 -9.08 7.74 6.45
CA GLU A 118 -9.49 8.99 7.08
C GLU A 118 -10.95 9.32 6.78
N ARG A 119 -11.68 9.80 7.78
CA ARG A 119 -13.04 10.32 7.62
C ARG A 119 -13.25 11.49 8.57
N ASN A 120 -13.78 12.60 8.05
CA ASN A 120 -14.07 13.82 8.82
C ASN A 120 -12.85 14.30 9.65
N GLY A 121 -11.66 14.30 9.05
CA GLY A 121 -10.40 14.70 9.70
C GLY A 121 -9.90 13.73 10.79
N LYS A 122 -10.55 12.58 10.98
CA LYS A 122 -10.13 11.55 11.95
C LYS A 122 -9.52 10.36 11.22
N THR A 123 -8.37 9.89 11.69
CA THR A 123 -7.77 8.63 11.21
C THR A 123 -8.46 7.47 11.90
N HIS A 124 -9.17 6.65 11.13
CA HIS A 124 -9.88 5.46 11.60
C HIS A 124 -8.95 4.25 11.71
N MET A 125 -8.04 4.11 10.74
CA MET A 125 -7.06 3.05 10.67
C MET A 125 -5.80 3.58 9.98
N ALA A 126 -4.63 3.17 10.47
CA ALA A 126 -3.34 3.42 9.83
C ALA A 126 -2.57 2.11 9.69
N SER A 127 -1.75 2.02 8.64
CA SER A 127 -0.95 0.85 8.36
C SER A 127 0.41 1.21 7.78
N VAL A 128 1.45 0.57 8.32
CA VAL A 128 2.76 0.46 7.67
C VAL A 128 2.83 -0.90 6.99
N VAL A 129 3.01 -0.91 5.68
CA VAL A 129 3.08 -2.13 4.87
C VAL A 129 4.50 -2.31 4.38
N LYS A 130 5.14 -3.37 4.86
CA LYS A 130 6.47 -3.82 4.46
C LYS A 130 6.35 -4.82 3.32
N PHE A 131 7.02 -4.57 2.20
CA PHE A 131 6.90 -5.39 1.00
C PHE A 131 8.24 -5.55 0.27
N ALA A 132 8.29 -6.53 -0.63
CA ALA A 132 9.45 -6.82 -1.47
C ALA A 132 9.03 -7.09 -2.92
N TYR A 133 9.98 -6.93 -3.82
CA TYR A 133 9.86 -7.42 -5.19
C TYR A 133 10.34 -8.86 -5.25
N THR A 134 9.72 -9.68 -6.07
CA THR A 134 10.10 -11.07 -6.30
C THR A 134 10.26 -11.35 -7.79
N SER A 135 11.17 -12.24 -8.13
CA SER A 135 11.36 -12.82 -9.46
C SER A 135 11.18 -14.33 -9.37
N LYS A 136 11.37 -15.04 -10.49
CA LYS A 136 11.42 -16.51 -10.50
C LYS A 136 12.56 -17.08 -9.64
N GLU A 137 13.60 -16.30 -9.40
CA GLU A 137 14.80 -16.71 -8.64
C GLU A 137 14.70 -16.34 -7.15
N GLY A 138 13.65 -15.63 -6.74
CA GLY A 138 13.40 -15.26 -5.34
C GLY A 138 13.27 -13.76 -5.12
N LEU A 139 13.71 -13.27 -3.95
CA LEU A 139 13.61 -11.86 -3.57
C LEU A 139 14.55 -10.98 -4.39
N VAL A 140 14.03 -9.85 -4.87
CA VAL A 140 14.80 -8.82 -5.57
C VAL A 140 15.10 -7.68 -4.61
N MET A 141 16.38 -7.44 -4.34
CA MET A 141 16.82 -6.42 -3.38
C MET A 141 16.50 -4.99 -3.87
N PRO A 142 16.19 -4.04 -2.96
CA PRO A 142 15.92 -2.65 -3.30
C PRO A 142 16.98 -2.00 -4.19
N LYS A 143 18.27 -2.31 -3.98
CA LYS A 143 19.35 -1.82 -4.85
C LYS A 143 19.14 -2.15 -6.33
N VAL A 144 18.70 -3.37 -6.64
CA VAL A 144 18.43 -3.82 -8.01
C VAL A 144 17.19 -3.13 -8.56
N VAL A 145 16.13 -3.05 -7.76
CA VAL A 145 14.86 -2.42 -8.16
C VAL A 145 15.05 -0.93 -8.47
N ILE A 146 15.72 -0.21 -7.59
CA ILE A 146 15.97 1.24 -7.70
C ILE A 146 16.88 1.55 -8.89
N SER A 147 17.90 0.73 -9.11
CA SER A 147 18.74 0.82 -10.31
C SER A 147 17.91 0.58 -11.59
N ALA A 148 17.02 -0.41 -11.60
CA ALA A 148 16.12 -0.67 -12.73
C ALA A 148 15.09 0.45 -12.96
N MET A 149 14.79 1.26 -11.94
CA MET A 149 13.97 2.47 -12.07
C MET A 149 14.77 3.67 -12.59
N GLY A 150 16.09 3.57 -12.72
CA GLY A 150 16.97 4.68 -13.12
C GLY A 150 17.14 5.74 -12.02
N ILE A 151 16.88 5.39 -10.76
CA ILE A 151 16.95 6.29 -9.62
C ILE A 151 18.25 6.03 -8.85
N LYS A 152 18.83 7.08 -8.26
CA LYS A 152 20.01 6.97 -7.41
C LYS A 152 19.68 6.19 -6.14
N TYR A 153 20.44 5.13 -5.86
CA TYR A 153 20.24 4.28 -4.69
C TYR A 153 20.65 4.98 -3.39
N GLU A 154 19.65 5.35 -2.56
CA GLU A 154 19.84 5.95 -1.23
C GLU A 154 19.00 5.23 -0.15
N PRO A 155 19.48 4.12 0.44
CA PRO A 155 18.68 3.20 1.28
C PRO A 155 18.35 3.68 2.69
N ASN A 156 18.69 4.92 3.08
CA ASN A 156 18.56 5.37 4.47
C ASN A 156 17.71 6.64 4.62
N LYS A 157 16.74 6.84 3.73
CA LYS A 157 15.79 7.96 3.79
C LYS A 157 14.48 7.60 4.52
N LEU A 158 14.50 6.60 5.40
CA LEU A 158 13.32 6.23 6.19
C LEU A 158 13.23 7.03 7.49
N PRO A 159 12.03 7.48 7.90
CA PRO A 159 11.81 8.06 9.22
C PRO A 159 12.19 7.07 10.33
N LYS A 160 12.81 7.57 11.40
CA LYS A 160 13.30 6.75 12.53
C LYS A 160 12.25 5.79 13.09
N TRP A 161 11.01 6.27 13.26
CA TRP A 161 9.91 5.47 13.81
C TRP A 161 9.52 4.28 12.93
N ILE A 162 9.77 4.32 11.61
CA ILE A 162 9.55 3.16 10.72
C ILE A 162 10.59 2.08 10.99
N ASN A 163 11.85 2.48 11.16
CA ASN A 163 12.92 1.54 11.48
C ASN A 163 12.65 0.87 12.83
N GLU A 164 12.33 1.65 13.86
CA GLU A 164 11.99 1.14 15.20
C GLU A 164 10.77 0.20 15.16
N LEU A 165 9.72 0.57 14.43
CA LEU A 165 8.52 -0.26 14.30
C LEU A 165 8.80 -1.61 13.60
N THR A 166 9.67 -1.60 12.59
CA THR A 166 9.88 -2.74 11.68
C THR A 166 11.09 -3.61 12.04
N GLU A 167 11.87 -3.20 13.06
CA GLU A 167 12.96 -3.96 13.66
C GLU A 167 12.44 -5.24 14.33
N HIS A 168 11.26 -5.15 14.96
CA HIS A 168 10.64 -6.29 15.63
C HIS A 168 10.02 -7.27 14.61
N GLN A 169 10.68 -8.42 14.43
CA GLN A 169 10.18 -9.52 13.62
C GLN A 169 9.52 -10.58 14.52
N LEU A 170 8.29 -10.97 14.16
CA LEU A 170 7.57 -12.06 14.84
C LEU A 170 8.24 -13.42 14.57
N PHE A 171 8.79 -13.58 13.37
CA PHE A 171 9.58 -14.75 12.99
C PHE A 171 11.05 -14.42 13.17
N LYS A 172 11.69 -15.02 14.19
CA LYS A 172 13.15 -15.07 14.25
C LYS A 172 13.62 -16.17 13.31
N LYS A 173 14.59 -15.88 12.45
CA LYS A 173 15.31 -16.91 11.71
C LYS A 173 16.20 -17.71 12.64
#